data_AF-A0AB39FLE2-F1
#
_entry.id   AF-A0AB39FLE2-F1
#
_cell.length_a   1.000
_cell.length_b   1.000
_cell.length_c   1.000
_cell.angle_alpha   90.00
_cell.angle_beta   90.00
_cell.angle_gamma   90.00
#
_symmetry.space_group_name_H-M   'P 1'
#
loop_
_entity.id
_entity.type
_entity.pdbx_description
1 polymer ?
#
loop_
_entity_poly.entity_id
_entity_poly.type
_entity_poly.pdbx_seq_one_letter_code
_entity_poly.pdbx_strand_id
1 'polypeptide(L)'
;MSSVPIQGGTTPHGPMQTEALHTPPPPQTIQNQAPDSDLDDFVDLYVPAPRDIPPDSEITQDEFELIESEHSFESLISHKTEAGAPAGTKTAFLPDDAPLNHELNLRAEKDLDTQPQDFLKFVSKNTNPHRTWFSFKNLLHIIADLVSLKKPTLVLNQNCVHCAAAVDRTLAQFTPEGRGTNAPKLYQVAEGRRGSFEALMSQNPGQALQDRGRFVQELTEVIGKGSRGCISIPVRNYPFSHAMNVVHMADGGGPYIVCGQQNRVYNLSEPADLQHFWDRYEIQPDRMAIIARTGQAPESPAADPGVTMQALDRA
;
A
#
# COMPACT_ATOMS: atom_id res chain seq x y z
N MET A 1 71.12 -43.15 10.51
CA MET A 1 71.08 -42.70 9.10
C MET A 1 71.27 -43.92 8.24
N SER A 2 70.17 -44.48 7.75
CA SER A 2 70.11 -45.62 6.82
C SER A 2 69.00 -45.37 5.82
N SER A 3 69.26 -45.87 4.62
CA SER A 3 68.64 -45.56 3.34
C SER A 3 67.55 -46.58 2.96
N VAL A 4 66.59 -46.14 2.10
CA VAL A 4 65.88 -46.92 1.04
C VAL A 4 64.76 -47.88 1.53
N PRO A 5 63.75 -48.34 0.72
CA PRO A 5 63.24 -47.96 -0.62
C PRO A 5 61.72 -47.67 -0.74
N ILE A 6 61.37 -47.23 -1.96
CA ILE A 6 60.06 -47.14 -2.62
C ILE A 6 59.48 -48.53 -2.99
N GLN A 7 58.17 -48.72 -2.78
CA GLN A 7 57.24 -49.61 -3.50
C GLN A 7 55.89 -48.86 -3.57
N GLY A 8 55.16 -48.68 -4.68
CA GLY A 8 54.98 -49.53 -5.86
C GLY A 8 53.67 -50.30 -5.72
N GLY A 9 52.51 -49.72 -6.11
CA GLY A 9 51.20 -50.36 -5.94
C GLY A 9 50.05 -49.72 -6.71
N THR A 10 49.92 -50.13 -7.98
CA THR A 10 48.70 -50.34 -8.79
C THR A 10 47.40 -49.59 -8.44
N THR A 11 46.97 -48.72 -9.36
CA THR A 11 45.58 -48.23 -9.48
C THR A 11 44.73 -49.18 -10.32
N PRO A 12 43.48 -49.50 -9.93
CA PRO A 12 42.51 -50.13 -10.80
C PRO A 12 41.75 -49.09 -11.63
N HIS A 13 41.62 -49.36 -12.93
CA HIS A 13 40.76 -48.65 -13.87
C HIS A 13 39.29 -48.74 -13.43
N GLY A 14 38.68 -47.59 -13.12
CA GLY A 14 37.24 -47.41 -13.02
C GLY A 14 36.63 -47.02 -14.37
N PRO A 15 35.36 -47.41 -14.64
CA PRO A 15 34.73 -47.23 -15.94
C PRO A 15 34.39 -45.76 -16.24
N MET A 16 34.55 -45.40 -17.51
CA MET A 16 34.15 -44.12 -18.11
C MET A 16 32.70 -43.77 -17.76
N GLN A 17 32.53 -42.67 -17.03
CA GLN A 17 31.25 -41.97 -16.98
C GLN A 17 31.16 -41.07 -18.21
N THR A 18 30.11 -41.28 -19.00
CA THR A 18 29.69 -40.41 -20.10
C THR A 18 29.30 -39.04 -19.57
N GLU A 19 30.05 -38.02 -19.95
CA GLU A 19 29.69 -36.61 -19.79
C GLU A 19 28.37 -36.35 -20.54
N ALA A 20 27.28 -36.18 -19.79
CA ALA A 20 26.07 -35.58 -20.31
C ALA A 20 26.31 -34.06 -20.43
N LEU A 21 26.36 -33.59 -21.68
CA LEU A 21 26.45 -32.20 -22.06
C LEU A 21 25.31 -31.41 -21.38
N HIS A 22 25.64 -30.64 -20.33
CA HIS A 22 24.74 -29.71 -19.68
C HIS A 22 24.62 -28.47 -20.56
N THR A 23 23.61 -28.43 -21.43
CA THR A 23 23.18 -27.20 -22.09
C THR A 23 22.43 -26.35 -21.06
N PRO A 24 22.83 -25.09 -20.82
CA PRO A 24 22.04 -24.20 -19.98
C PRO A 24 20.67 -23.96 -20.62
N PRO A 25 19.59 -23.85 -19.82
CA PRO A 25 18.28 -23.50 -20.36
C PRO A 25 18.35 -22.13 -21.02
N PRO A 26 17.60 -21.91 -22.12
CA PRO A 26 17.56 -20.62 -22.78
C PRO A 26 17.06 -19.54 -21.81
N PRO A 27 17.56 -18.29 -21.94
CA PRO A 27 17.11 -17.18 -21.11
C PRO A 27 15.60 -17.04 -21.24
N GLN A 28 14.90 -17.11 -20.11
CA GLN A 28 13.48 -16.83 -20.06
C GLN A 28 13.29 -15.36 -20.42
N THR A 29 12.70 -15.12 -21.59
CA THR A 29 12.19 -13.81 -21.97
C THR A 29 11.10 -13.46 -20.97
N ILE A 30 11.42 -12.54 -20.04
CA ILE A 30 10.43 -11.89 -19.19
C ILE A 30 9.47 -11.19 -20.17
N GLN A 31 8.30 -11.80 -20.38
CA GLN A 31 7.18 -11.12 -21.01
C GLN A 31 6.76 -10.02 -20.04
N ASN A 32 7.24 -8.80 -20.31
CA ASN A 32 6.66 -7.59 -19.76
C ASN A 32 5.16 -7.65 -20.08
N GLN A 33 4.35 -7.82 -19.03
CA GLN A 33 2.92 -7.65 -19.11
C GLN A 33 2.65 -6.30 -19.76
N ALA A 34 1.76 -6.30 -20.76
CA ALA A 34 1.33 -5.08 -21.41
C ALA A 34 0.88 -4.06 -20.34
N PRO A 35 1.15 -2.76 -20.52
CA PRO A 35 0.61 -1.75 -19.62
C PRO A 35 -0.91 -1.88 -19.60
N ASP A 36 -1.48 -2.12 -18.42
CA ASP A 36 -2.92 -2.05 -18.17
C ASP A 36 -3.40 -0.65 -18.60
N SER A 37 -3.98 -0.57 -19.80
CA SER A 37 -4.43 0.65 -20.46
C SER A 37 -5.63 1.31 -19.77
N ASP A 38 -6.23 0.66 -18.78
CA ASP A 38 -7.44 1.14 -18.10
C ASP A 38 -7.15 2.11 -16.94
N LEU A 39 -5.89 2.54 -16.77
CA LEU A 39 -5.42 3.22 -15.57
C LEU A 39 -4.79 4.61 -15.77
N ASP A 40 -4.58 5.06 -17.01
CA ASP A 40 -4.15 6.44 -17.31
C ASP A 40 -5.33 7.42 -17.43
N ASP A 41 -6.53 6.92 -17.77
CA ASP A 41 -7.75 7.73 -17.92
C ASP A 41 -8.21 8.46 -16.64
N PHE A 42 -7.78 8.02 -15.45
CA PHE A 42 -8.25 8.63 -14.21
C PHE A 42 -7.41 9.81 -13.74
N VAL A 43 -6.14 9.95 -14.17
CA VAL A 43 -5.37 11.17 -13.89
C VAL A 43 -5.78 12.27 -14.87
N ASP A 44 -6.16 11.89 -16.10
CA ASP A 44 -6.68 12.82 -17.12
C ASP A 44 -8.10 13.35 -16.82
N LEU A 45 -8.88 12.71 -15.93
CA LEU A 45 -10.14 13.27 -15.44
C LEU A 45 -9.96 14.40 -14.42
N TYR A 46 -8.73 14.71 -14.03
CA TYR A 46 -8.37 15.78 -13.10
C TYR A 46 -7.56 16.90 -13.77
N VAL A 47 -7.87 17.23 -15.04
CA VAL A 47 -7.28 18.40 -15.70
C VAL A 47 -7.54 19.64 -14.82
N PRO A 48 -6.50 20.36 -14.36
CA PRO A 48 -6.71 21.62 -13.68
C PRO A 48 -7.43 22.58 -14.63
N ALA A 49 -8.43 23.30 -14.14
CA ALA A 49 -9.00 24.41 -14.90
C ALA A 49 -7.85 25.33 -15.38
N PRO A 50 -7.84 25.77 -16.65
CA PRO A 50 -6.83 26.70 -17.14
C PRO A 50 -6.78 27.91 -16.22
N ARG A 51 -5.60 28.22 -15.67
CA ARG A 51 -5.37 29.43 -14.88
C ARG A 51 -5.25 30.63 -15.81
N ASP A 52 -6.36 31.02 -16.42
CA ASP A 52 -6.52 32.33 -17.06
C ASP A 52 -7.59 33.11 -16.29
N ILE A 53 -7.26 33.52 -15.06
CA ILE A 53 -8.03 34.51 -14.31
C ILE A 53 -7.36 35.87 -14.58
N PRO A 54 -8.08 36.86 -15.14
CA PRO A 54 -7.53 38.18 -15.40
C PRO A 54 -7.16 38.89 -14.08
N PRO A 55 -6.13 39.77 -14.10
CA PRO A 55 -5.48 40.26 -12.89
C PRO A 55 -6.30 41.22 -11.99
N ASP A 56 -7.56 41.53 -12.32
CA ASP A 56 -8.28 42.65 -11.70
C ASP A 56 -9.64 42.31 -11.06
N SER A 57 -9.91 41.06 -10.65
CA SER A 57 -11.08 40.80 -9.79
C SER A 57 -10.72 41.00 -8.32
N GLU A 58 -10.98 42.21 -7.80
CA GLU A 58 -11.04 42.51 -6.37
C GLU A 58 -12.09 41.62 -5.70
N ILE A 59 -11.64 40.51 -5.12
CA ILE A 59 -12.43 39.69 -4.20
C ILE A 59 -12.22 40.28 -2.81
N THR A 60 -13.28 40.87 -2.27
CA THR A 60 -13.33 41.44 -0.91
C THR A 60 -12.92 40.40 0.14
N GLN A 61 -12.04 40.83 1.04
CA GLN A 61 -11.23 40.00 1.94
C GLN A 61 -11.96 39.48 3.21
N ASP A 62 -13.29 39.59 3.28
CA ASP A 62 -14.07 39.41 4.53
C ASP A 62 -14.99 38.16 4.57
N GLU A 63 -14.74 37.12 3.76
CA GLU A 63 -15.55 35.88 3.81
C GLU A 63 -14.72 34.58 3.73
N PHE A 64 -13.50 34.60 4.27
CA PHE A 64 -12.59 33.45 4.37
C PHE A 64 -12.27 33.00 5.80
N GLU A 65 -13.14 33.26 6.77
CA GLU A 65 -13.02 32.70 8.12
C GLU A 65 -13.87 31.44 8.29
N LEU A 66 -13.59 30.38 7.53
CA LEU A 66 -13.94 29.00 7.90
C LEU A 66 -13.32 28.06 6.87
N ILE A 67 -12.06 27.71 7.11
CA ILE A 67 -11.29 26.51 6.69
C ILE A 67 -9.83 26.99 6.60
N GLU A 68 -8.96 26.36 7.40
CA GLU A 68 -7.52 26.61 7.52
C GLU A 68 -7.13 27.83 8.37
N SER A 69 -7.32 27.73 9.69
CA SER A 69 -6.44 28.46 10.62
C SER A 69 -5.32 27.51 11.09
N GLU A 70 -4.09 27.92 10.80
CA GLU A 70 -2.82 27.24 11.07
C GLU A 70 -2.53 26.97 12.55
N HIS A 71 -3.40 27.43 13.46
CA HIS A 71 -3.32 27.11 14.88
C HIS A 71 -3.68 25.65 15.22
N SER A 72 -4.30 24.90 14.30
CA SER A 72 -4.61 23.49 14.58
C SER A 72 -3.35 22.61 14.56
N PHE A 73 -2.32 22.93 13.79
CA PHE A 73 -1.20 22.02 13.58
C PHE A 73 -0.19 22.03 14.74
N GLU A 74 0.14 23.20 15.31
CA GLU A 74 0.94 23.27 16.54
C GLU A 74 0.15 22.81 17.78
N SER A 75 -1.16 23.02 17.81
CA SER A 75 -2.04 22.46 18.85
C SER A 75 -2.14 20.92 18.79
N LEU A 76 -1.96 20.31 17.62
CA LEU A 76 -2.05 18.85 17.40
C LEU A 76 -0.83 18.07 17.92
N ILE A 77 0.32 18.74 18.10
CA ILE A 77 1.54 18.10 18.64
C ILE A 77 1.60 18.22 20.17
N SER A 78 0.86 19.16 20.77
CA SER A 78 0.97 19.48 22.21
C SER A 78 -0.21 19.04 23.09
N HIS A 79 -1.31 18.53 22.55
CA HIS A 79 -2.46 18.14 23.39
C HIS A 79 -2.46 16.67 23.80
N LYS A 80 -2.07 16.50 25.06
CA LYS A 80 -2.33 15.35 25.94
C LYS A 80 -3.76 14.83 25.75
N THR A 81 -3.84 13.53 25.56
CA THR A 81 -5.02 12.70 25.34
C THR A 81 -6.11 12.94 26.39
N GLU A 82 -7.21 13.58 26.01
CA GLU A 82 -8.50 13.41 26.69
C GLU A 82 -9.61 13.17 25.66
N ALA A 83 -10.52 12.28 26.06
CA ALA A 83 -11.41 11.51 25.22
C ALA A 83 -12.50 12.34 24.54
N GLY A 84 -12.58 12.24 23.22
CA GLY A 84 -13.69 12.78 22.43
C GLY A 84 -13.49 12.49 20.95
N ALA A 85 -13.63 11.23 20.52
CA ALA A 85 -13.56 10.90 19.10
C ALA A 85 -14.68 11.69 18.36
N PRO A 86 -14.35 12.53 17.36
CA PRO A 86 -15.35 13.32 16.66
C PRO A 86 -16.37 12.39 15.98
N ALA A 87 -17.65 12.72 16.15
CA ALA A 87 -18.77 11.98 15.57
C ALA A 87 -18.67 11.99 14.03
N GLY A 88 -18.36 10.84 13.44
CA GLY A 88 -18.28 10.67 11.98
C GLY A 88 -17.23 9.66 11.46
N THR A 89 -16.39 9.10 12.33
CA THR A 89 -15.16 8.38 11.94
C THR A 89 -15.30 6.86 11.73
N LYS A 90 -16.49 6.27 11.93
CA LYS A 90 -16.65 4.81 11.85
C LYS A 90 -16.72 4.34 10.39
N THR A 91 -15.63 3.77 9.89
CA THR A 91 -15.58 3.11 8.57
C THR A 91 -16.63 2.00 8.50
N ALA A 92 -17.55 2.09 7.53
CA ALA A 92 -18.48 1.03 7.19
C ALA A 92 -17.81 0.05 6.21
N PHE A 93 -17.89 -1.24 6.51
CA PHE A 93 -17.36 -2.30 5.65
C PHE A 93 -18.51 -3.11 5.04
N LEU A 94 -18.28 -3.65 3.85
CA LEU A 94 -19.21 -4.60 3.25
C LEU A 94 -19.32 -5.87 4.11
N PRO A 95 -20.45 -6.60 3.98
CA PRO A 95 -20.57 -7.94 4.53
C PRO A 95 -19.44 -8.87 4.06
N ASP A 96 -19.26 -9.96 4.78
CA ASP A 96 -18.26 -10.98 4.45
C ASP A 96 -18.54 -11.59 3.07
N ASP A 97 -17.50 -11.66 2.23
CA ASP A 97 -17.52 -12.36 0.95
C ASP A 97 -16.70 -13.64 1.08
N ALA A 98 -17.38 -14.76 1.32
CA ALA A 98 -16.73 -16.05 1.61
C ALA A 98 -15.81 -16.53 0.45
N PRO A 99 -16.22 -16.49 -0.83
CA PRO A 99 -15.32 -16.75 -1.95
C PRO A 99 -14.05 -15.90 -1.93
N LEU A 100 -14.19 -14.60 -1.68
CA LEU A 100 -13.07 -13.67 -1.70
C LEU A 100 -12.13 -13.85 -0.49
N ASN A 101 -12.69 -14.18 0.68
CA ASN A 101 -11.94 -14.54 1.88
C ASN A 101 -11.15 -15.84 1.68
N HIS A 102 -11.75 -16.82 0.97
CA HIS A 102 -11.06 -18.05 0.63
C HIS A 102 -9.86 -17.80 -0.31
N GLU A 103 -10.06 -17.03 -1.38
CA GLU A 103 -8.97 -16.63 -2.28
C GLU A 103 -7.89 -15.82 -1.54
N LEU A 104 -8.28 -14.90 -0.64
CA LEU A 104 -7.34 -14.16 0.20
C LEU A 104 -6.42 -15.11 1.00
N ASN A 105 -6.99 -16.16 1.59
CA ASN A 105 -6.21 -17.13 2.36
C ASN A 105 -5.26 -17.95 1.47
N LEU A 106 -5.74 -18.43 0.31
CA LEU A 106 -4.90 -19.14 -0.66
C LEU A 106 -3.73 -18.26 -1.14
N ARG A 107 -4.00 -16.98 -1.39
CA ARG A 107 -2.98 -15.99 -1.78
C ARG A 107 -1.98 -15.73 -0.65
N ALA A 108 -2.42 -15.67 0.60
CA ALA A 108 -1.52 -15.49 1.73
C ALA A 108 -0.56 -16.70 1.86
N GLU A 109 -1.07 -17.93 1.75
CA GLU A 109 -0.26 -19.15 1.82
C GLU A 109 0.75 -19.24 0.67
N LYS A 110 0.34 -18.85 -0.54
CA LYS A 110 1.16 -19.01 -1.73
C LYS A 110 2.14 -17.85 -1.95
N ASP A 111 1.63 -16.63 -1.87
CA ASP A 111 2.30 -15.44 -2.43
C ASP A 111 3.03 -14.63 -1.35
N LEU A 112 2.68 -14.74 -0.06
CA LEU A 112 3.22 -13.81 0.94
C LEU A 112 4.74 -13.93 1.16
N ASP A 113 5.28 -15.16 1.15
CA ASP A 113 6.73 -15.40 1.29
C ASP A 113 7.46 -15.35 -0.05
N THR A 114 6.77 -15.71 -1.14
CA THR A 114 7.42 -15.90 -2.46
C THR A 114 7.31 -14.68 -3.35
N GLN A 115 6.16 -14.00 -3.34
CA GLN A 115 5.79 -12.87 -4.19
C GLN A 115 4.90 -11.88 -3.42
N PRO A 116 5.39 -11.27 -2.33
CA PRO A 116 4.57 -10.45 -1.43
C PRO A 116 3.81 -9.33 -2.15
N GLN A 117 4.40 -8.76 -3.20
CA GLN A 117 3.76 -7.73 -4.00
C GLN A 117 2.44 -8.21 -4.63
N ASP A 118 2.32 -9.48 -5.03
CA ASP A 118 1.11 -10.02 -5.65
C ASP A 118 -0.02 -10.23 -4.64
N PHE A 119 0.31 -10.69 -3.42
CA PHE A 119 -0.63 -10.69 -2.31
C PHE A 119 -1.11 -9.26 -2.00
N LEU A 120 -0.19 -8.30 -1.87
CA LEU A 120 -0.54 -6.91 -1.58
C LEU A 120 -1.37 -6.28 -2.71
N LYS A 121 -1.09 -6.62 -3.97
CA LYS A 121 -1.89 -6.20 -5.14
C LYS A 121 -3.29 -6.76 -5.03
N PHE A 122 -3.45 -8.03 -4.69
CA PHE A 122 -4.76 -8.65 -4.46
C PHE A 122 -5.56 -7.91 -3.38
N VAL A 123 -4.93 -7.62 -2.22
CA VAL A 123 -5.57 -6.85 -1.14
C VAL A 123 -5.97 -5.45 -1.64
N SER A 124 -5.06 -4.74 -2.31
CA SER A 124 -5.33 -3.38 -2.81
C SER A 124 -6.50 -3.34 -3.81
N LYS A 125 -6.57 -4.32 -4.72
CA LYS A 125 -7.57 -4.39 -5.80
C LYS A 125 -8.97 -4.63 -5.27
N ASN A 126 -9.08 -5.44 -4.22
CA ASN A 126 -10.37 -5.87 -3.70
C ASN A 126 -10.86 -5.03 -2.51
N THR A 127 -10.04 -4.11 -1.99
CA THR A 127 -10.41 -3.22 -0.86
C THR A 127 -11.57 -2.27 -1.20
N ASN A 128 -11.61 -1.73 -2.43
CA ASN A 128 -12.63 -0.77 -2.85
C ASN A 128 -13.36 -1.24 -4.12
N PRO A 129 -14.29 -2.22 -4.01
CA PRO A 129 -14.97 -2.80 -5.17
C PRO A 129 -15.89 -1.81 -5.88
N HIS A 130 -16.34 -0.76 -5.19
CA HIS A 130 -17.26 0.25 -5.73
C HIS A 130 -16.56 1.50 -6.27
N ARG A 131 -15.23 1.47 -6.44
CA ARG A 131 -14.43 2.61 -6.92
C ARG A 131 -15.03 3.24 -8.19
N THR A 132 -15.31 2.44 -9.22
CA THR A 132 -15.81 2.93 -10.51
C THR A 132 -17.17 3.60 -10.38
N TRP A 133 -18.06 3.02 -9.58
CA TRP A 133 -19.37 3.58 -9.28
C TRP A 133 -19.28 4.90 -8.50
N PHE A 134 -18.39 4.98 -7.50
CA PHE A 134 -18.17 6.22 -6.75
C PHE A 134 -17.53 7.30 -7.63
N SER A 135 -16.56 6.95 -8.48
CA SER A 135 -15.98 7.87 -9.45
C SER A 135 -17.03 8.44 -10.41
N PHE A 136 -17.95 7.59 -10.91
CA PHE A 136 -19.05 8.05 -11.76
C PHE A 136 -20.00 9.00 -11.04
N LYS A 137 -20.38 8.69 -9.80
CA LYS A 137 -21.20 9.62 -8.98
C LYS A 137 -20.49 10.96 -8.75
N ASN A 138 -19.19 10.95 -8.47
CA ASN A 138 -18.42 12.18 -8.29
C ASN A 138 -18.37 13.01 -9.58
N LEU A 139 -18.19 12.36 -10.73
CA LEU A 139 -18.22 13.04 -12.04
C LEU A 139 -19.58 13.70 -12.30
N LEU A 140 -20.67 13.00 -12.04
CA LEU A 140 -22.02 13.56 -12.18
C LEU A 140 -22.25 14.75 -11.24
N HIS A 141 -21.75 14.68 -10.00
CA HIS A 141 -21.83 15.82 -9.07
C HIS A 141 -21.01 17.02 -9.54
N ILE A 142 -19.79 16.81 -10.03
CA ILE A 142 -18.94 17.89 -10.58
C ILE A 142 -19.62 18.54 -11.79
N ILE A 143 -20.19 17.75 -12.71
CA ILE A 143 -20.95 18.26 -13.85
C ILE A 143 -22.18 19.05 -13.37
N ALA A 144 -22.92 18.53 -12.39
CA ALA A 144 -24.09 19.22 -11.84
C ALA A 144 -23.71 20.54 -11.15
N ASP A 145 -22.59 20.59 -10.43
CA ASP A 145 -22.09 21.79 -9.75
C ASP A 145 -21.57 22.83 -10.77
N LEU A 146 -20.87 22.38 -11.81
CA LEU A 146 -20.44 23.22 -12.95
C LEU A 146 -21.64 23.84 -13.68
N VAL A 147 -22.70 23.04 -13.92
CA VAL A 147 -23.94 23.51 -14.56
C VAL A 147 -24.73 24.44 -13.64
N SER A 148 -24.63 24.27 -12.31
CA SER A 148 -25.38 25.06 -11.33
C SER A 148 -24.72 26.38 -10.93
N LEU A 149 -23.56 26.74 -11.51
CA LEU A 149 -22.77 27.94 -11.16
C LEU A 149 -22.46 28.10 -9.66
N LYS A 150 -22.64 27.04 -8.86
CA LYS A 150 -22.23 27.02 -7.46
C LYS A 150 -20.73 26.81 -7.44
N LYS A 151 -20.02 27.58 -6.59
CA LYS A 151 -18.57 27.41 -6.41
C LYS A 151 -18.29 25.92 -6.22
N PRO A 152 -17.40 25.30 -7.01
CA PRO A 152 -17.15 23.87 -6.94
C PRO A 152 -16.56 23.57 -5.57
N THR A 153 -17.40 23.10 -4.64
CA THR A 153 -16.90 22.37 -3.49
C THR A 153 -16.40 21.06 -4.05
N LEU A 154 -15.13 21.02 -4.47
CA LEU A 154 -14.41 19.80 -4.84
C LEU A 154 -14.28 18.94 -3.58
N VAL A 155 -15.40 18.34 -3.17
CA VAL A 155 -15.45 17.27 -2.18
C VAL A 155 -15.01 16.01 -2.91
N LEU A 156 -13.75 16.03 -3.37
CA LEU A 156 -13.12 14.85 -3.93
C LEU A 156 -13.14 13.78 -2.83
N ASN A 157 -13.83 12.70 -3.12
CA ASN A 157 -14.15 11.61 -2.20
C ASN A 157 -12.90 11.16 -1.42
N GLN A 158 -12.79 11.58 -0.15
CA GLN A 158 -11.67 11.33 0.76
C GLN A 158 -11.70 9.89 1.31
N ASN A 159 -12.04 8.93 0.46
CA ASN A 159 -12.18 7.51 0.82
C ASN A 159 -10.83 6.86 1.11
N CYS A 160 -9.73 7.54 0.82
CA CYS A 160 -8.37 7.03 1.02
C CYS A 160 -8.15 6.58 2.46
N VAL A 161 -8.68 7.33 3.44
CA VAL A 161 -8.59 6.98 4.86
C VAL A 161 -9.34 5.68 5.14
N HIS A 162 -10.55 5.51 4.61
CA HIS A 162 -11.32 4.28 4.80
C HIS A 162 -10.69 3.08 4.08
N CYS A 163 -10.14 3.29 2.88
CA CYS A 163 -9.41 2.27 2.14
C CYS A 163 -8.13 1.88 2.88
N ALA A 164 -7.38 2.84 3.43
CA ALA A 164 -6.21 2.56 4.24
C ALA A 164 -6.57 1.80 5.52
N ALA A 165 -7.70 2.14 6.17
CA ALA A 165 -8.24 1.39 7.31
C ALA A 165 -8.55 -0.07 6.95
N ALA A 166 -9.17 -0.28 5.79
CA ALA A 166 -9.55 -1.59 5.29
C ALA A 166 -8.33 -2.46 5.01
N VAL A 167 -7.36 -1.94 4.26
CA VAL A 167 -6.07 -2.61 4.00
C VAL A 167 -5.40 -2.93 5.33
N ASP A 168 -5.28 -1.96 6.25
CA ASP A 168 -4.60 -2.16 7.53
C ASP A 168 -5.21 -3.33 8.33
N ARG A 169 -6.54 -3.37 8.44
CA ARG A 169 -7.26 -4.45 9.12
C ARG A 169 -7.15 -5.80 8.42
N THR A 170 -7.14 -5.82 7.09
CA THR A 170 -6.88 -7.05 6.34
C THR A 170 -5.50 -7.58 6.64
N LEU A 171 -4.47 -6.75 6.51
CA LEU A 171 -3.08 -7.17 6.74
C LEU A 171 -2.82 -7.58 8.19
N ALA A 172 -3.46 -6.92 9.16
CA ALA A 172 -3.34 -7.24 10.57
C ALA A 172 -3.69 -8.70 10.92
N GLN A 173 -4.60 -9.34 10.17
CA GLN A 173 -5.01 -10.72 10.41
C GLN A 173 -3.96 -11.76 10.02
N PHE A 174 -2.95 -11.36 9.25
CA PHE A 174 -1.85 -12.23 8.82
C PHE A 174 -0.60 -12.03 9.70
N THR A 175 -0.75 -11.48 10.90
CA THR A 175 0.34 -11.38 11.89
C THR A 175 0.22 -12.53 12.90
N PRO A 176 1.30 -12.93 13.58
CA PRO A 176 1.23 -13.94 14.65
C PRO A 176 0.17 -13.62 15.71
N GLU A 177 0.02 -12.35 16.08
CA GLU A 177 -0.96 -11.91 17.08
C GLU A 177 -2.38 -11.75 16.52
N GLY A 178 -2.50 -11.39 15.24
CA GLY A 178 -3.79 -11.14 14.59
C GLY A 178 -4.44 -12.37 13.97
N ARG A 179 -3.69 -13.47 13.83
CA ARG A 179 -4.20 -14.75 13.33
C ARG A 179 -5.06 -15.42 14.41
N GLY A 180 -6.34 -15.05 14.43
CA GLY A 180 -7.33 -15.65 15.31
C GLY A 180 -7.75 -17.07 14.87
N THR A 181 -8.71 -17.65 15.60
CA THR A 181 -9.32 -18.95 15.25
C THR A 181 -10.26 -18.88 14.06
N ASN A 182 -10.59 -17.67 13.60
CA ASN A 182 -11.50 -17.45 12.49
C ASN A 182 -10.73 -17.35 11.18
N ALA A 183 -11.37 -17.75 10.07
CA ALA A 183 -10.81 -17.55 8.74
C ALA A 183 -10.56 -16.05 8.49
N PRO A 184 -9.40 -15.68 7.90
CA PRO A 184 -9.11 -14.29 7.56
C PRO A 184 -10.18 -13.68 6.66
N LYS A 185 -10.55 -12.43 6.95
CA LYS A 185 -11.53 -11.67 6.18
C LYS A 185 -10.87 -10.55 5.37
N LEU A 186 -11.29 -10.39 4.13
CA LEU A 186 -11.03 -9.17 3.38
C LEU A 186 -11.99 -8.06 3.84
N TYR A 187 -11.45 -6.96 4.35
CA TYR A 187 -12.23 -5.78 4.66
C TYR A 187 -12.40 -4.94 3.40
N GLN A 188 -13.65 -4.74 2.98
CA GLN A 188 -13.98 -3.93 1.81
C GLN A 188 -14.77 -2.71 2.23
N VAL A 189 -14.46 -1.54 1.70
CA VAL A 189 -15.15 -0.29 2.06
C VAL A 189 -16.56 -0.28 1.45
N ALA A 190 -17.57 -0.05 2.28
CA ALA A 190 -18.98 -0.01 1.85
C ALA A 190 -19.42 1.36 1.33
N GLU A 191 -18.82 2.44 1.85
CA GLU A 191 -19.28 3.80 1.56
C GLU A 191 -18.13 4.76 1.32
N GLY A 192 -18.39 5.73 0.43
CA GLY A 192 -17.51 6.85 0.23
C GLY A 192 -17.83 8.02 1.17
N ARG A 193 -17.05 8.20 2.22
CA ARG A 193 -17.18 9.31 3.17
C ARG A 193 -15.81 9.94 3.46
N ARG A 194 -15.85 11.15 4.03
CA ARG A 194 -14.65 11.78 4.59
C ARG A 194 -14.22 11.03 5.85
N GLY A 195 -13.01 10.50 5.83
CA GLY A 195 -12.34 9.99 7.03
C GLY A 195 -11.31 11.01 7.54
N SER A 196 -11.06 11.03 8.85
CA SER A 196 -9.90 11.73 9.40
C SER A 196 -8.71 10.77 9.47
N PHE A 197 -7.57 11.17 8.89
CA PHE A 197 -6.32 10.42 9.02
C PHE A 197 -5.85 10.35 10.48
N GLU A 198 -6.18 11.35 11.30
CA GLU A 198 -5.88 11.34 12.75
C GLU A 198 -6.60 10.18 13.46
N ALA A 199 -7.82 9.84 13.01
CA ALA A 199 -8.53 8.69 13.55
C ALA A 199 -7.80 7.36 13.25
N LEU A 200 -7.11 7.25 12.11
CA LEU A 200 -6.22 6.12 11.80
C LEU A 200 -4.97 6.10 12.66
N MET A 201 -4.43 7.27 12.99
CA MET A 201 -3.20 7.42 13.78
C MET A 201 -3.44 7.47 15.29
N SER A 202 -4.69 7.38 15.75
CA SER A 202 -5.08 7.63 17.16
C SER A 202 -4.32 6.81 18.21
N GLN A 203 -3.60 5.75 17.81
CA GLN A 203 -2.80 4.90 18.69
C GLN A 203 -1.29 5.18 18.67
N ASN A 204 -0.75 5.86 17.65
CA ASN A 204 0.68 6.16 17.53
C ASN A 204 0.91 7.56 16.95
N PRO A 205 1.75 8.40 17.59
CA PRO A 205 2.04 9.72 17.05
C PRO A 205 2.66 9.60 15.66
N GLY A 206 2.11 10.33 14.70
CA GLY A 206 2.66 10.40 13.35
C GLY A 206 4.00 11.12 13.35
N GLN A 207 4.94 10.65 12.54
CA GLN A 207 6.21 11.33 12.26
C GLN A 207 6.14 12.00 10.89
N ALA A 208 6.56 13.26 10.83
CA ALA A 208 6.65 14.00 9.58
C ALA A 208 7.94 13.61 8.81
N LEU A 209 7.80 13.37 7.50
CA LEU A 209 8.90 13.17 6.56
C LEU A 209 8.97 14.40 5.66
N GLN A 210 10.13 15.07 5.67
CA GLN A 210 10.30 16.41 5.11
C GLN A 210 11.17 16.42 3.84
N ASP A 211 12.02 15.41 3.68
CA ASP A 211 13.00 15.38 2.59
C ASP A 211 12.67 14.26 1.59
N ARG A 212 12.33 14.65 0.36
CA ARG A 212 12.11 13.72 -0.75
C ARG A 212 13.35 12.86 -1.04
N GLY A 213 14.56 13.43 -0.93
CA GLY A 213 15.81 12.73 -1.20
C GLY A 213 16.14 11.65 -0.17
N ARG A 214 15.62 11.80 1.06
CA ARG A 214 15.78 10.83 2.15
C ARG A 214 14.51 10.06 2.47
N PHE A 215 13.43 10.28 1.74
CA PHE A 215 12.11 9.72 2.02
C PHE A 215 12.14 8.22 2.28
N VAL A 216 12.72 7.41 1.39
CA VAL A 216 12.75 5.95 1.56
C VAL A 216 13.55 5.55 2.80
N GLN A 217 14.67 6.24 3.07
CA GLN A 217 15.47 6.01 4.27
C GLN A 217 14.66 6.33 5.53
N GLU A 218 14.10 7.53 5.63
CA GLU A 218 13.33 7.97 6.80
C GLU A 218 12.10 7.08 7.01
N LEU A 219 11.37 6.75 5.93
CA LEU A 219 10.25 5.83 5.95
C LEU A 219 10.63 4.48 6.56
N THR A 220 11.76 3.94 6.11
CA THR A 220 12.30 2.65 6.56
C THR A 220 12.74 2.70 8.02
N GLU A 221 13.32 3.81 8.46
CA GLU A 221 13.71 4.04 9.86
C GLU A 221 12.49 4.10 10.79
N VAL A 222 11.43 4.81 10.38
CA VAL A 222 10.20 4.93 11.17
C VAL A 222 9.42 3.61 11.23
N ILE A 223 9.20 2.97 10.09
CA ILE A 223 8.42 1.73 10.03
C ILE A 223 9.22 0.54 10.55
N GLY A 224 10.54 0.49 10.33
CA GLY A 224 11.37 -0.66 10.68
C GLY A 224 11.06 -1.91 9.85
N LYS A 225 11.99 -2.86 9.82
CA LYS A 225 11.77 -4.17 9.17
C LYS A 225 10.72 -4.99 9.92
N GLY A 226 9.94 -5.79 9.18
CA GLY A 226 8.90 -6.66 9.74
C GLY A 226 7.66 -5.90 10.25
N SER A 227 7.46 -4.65 9.84
CA SER A 227 6.41 -3.78 10.38
C SER A 227 5.60 -3.11 9.30
N ARG A 228 4.40 -2.64 9.68
CA ARG A 228 3.49 -1.90 8.80
C ARG A 228 3.02 -0.60 9.46
N GLY A 229 2.52 0.31 8.62
CA GLY A 229 2.00 1.60 9.04
C GLY A 229 1.00 2.18 8.06
N CYS A 230 0.50 3.37 8.40
CA CYS A 230 -0.27 4.23 7.53
C CYS A 230 0.55 5.47 7.19
N ILE A 231 0.48 5.92 5.95
CA ILE A 231 1.10 7.16 5.47
C ILE A 231 0.03 8.07 4.87
N SER A 232 0.09 9.35 5.21
CA SER A 232 -0.59 10.42 4.49
C SER A 232 0.46 11.22 3.74
N ILE A 233 0.31 11.36 2.42
CA ILE A 233 1.27 12.10 1.59
C ILE A 233 0.53 13.10 0.69
N PRO A 234 1.04 14.33 0.51
CA PRO A 234 0.41 15.29 -0.40
C PRO A 234 0.39 14.77 -1.84
N VAL A 235 -0.71 15.05 -2.54
CA VAL A 235 -0.83 14.76 -3.97
C VAL A 235 -0.32 15.95 -4.77
N ARG A 236 0.59 15.68 -5.71
CA ARG A 236 1.19 16.71 -6.57
C ARG A 236 0.10 17.48 -7.30
N ASN A 237 0.21 18.82 -7.32
CA ASN A 237 -0.74 19.74 -7.96
C ASN A 237 -2.16 19.78 -7.37
N TYR A 238 -2.43 19.12 -6.25
CA TYR A 238 -3.74 19.17 -5.60
C TYR A 238 -3.64 19.60 -4.13
N PRO A 239 -4.66 20.30 -3.58
CA PRO A 239 -4.65 20.83 -2.22
C PRO A 239 -5.02 19.79 -1.15
N PHE A 240 -4.86 18.49 -1.42
CA PHE A 240 -5.20 17.43 -0.48
C PHE A 240 -4.09 16.37 -0.38
N SER A 241 -4.14 15.59 0.69
CA SER A 241 -3.25 14.45 0.91
C SER A 241 -3.98 13.12 0.71
N HIS A 242 -3.21 12.08 0.44
CA HIS A 242 -3.69 10.74 0.19
C HIS A 242 -3.19 9.76 1.26
N ALA A 243 -4.12 9.02 1.86
CA ALA A 243 -3.82 8.00 2.86
C ALA A 243 -3.62 6.62 2.20
N MET A 244 -2.53 5.94 2.57
CA MET A 244 -2.13 4.61 2.11
C MET A 244 -1.51 3.82 3.25
N ASN A 245 -1.20 2.55 3.01
CA ASN A 245 -0.46 1.71 3.95
C ASN A 245 0.98 1.53 3.49
N VAL A 246 1.88 1.37 4.45
CA VAL A 246 3.28 1.04 4.23
C VAL A 246 3.52 -0.33 4.86
N VAL A 247 4.17 -1.22 4.14
CA VAL A 247 4.51 -2.57 4.62
C VAL A 247 5.99 -2.82 4.35
N HIS A 248 6.76 -3.11 5.39
CA HIS A 248 8.16 -3.48 5.25
C HIS A 248 8.33 -4.91 5.75
N MET A 249 8.45 -5.84 4.80
CA MET A 249 8.52 -7.28 5.09
C MET A 249 9.78 -7.63 5.91
N ALA A 250 9.74 -8.74 6.64
CA ALA A 250 10.87 -9.20 7.47
C ALA A 250 11.99 -9.87 6.64
N ASP A 251 11.61 -10.75 5.70
CA ASP A 251 12.53 -11.71 5.06
C ASP A 251 13.18 -11.22 3.75
N GLY A 252 13.16 -9.90 3.52
CA GLY A 252 13.75 -9.28 2.33
C GLY A 252 12.70 -8.63 1.43
N GLY A 253 13.15 -7.63 0.68
CA GLY A 253 12.29 -6.62 0.02
C GLY A 253 12.27 -5.32 0.82
N GLY A 254 12.32 -4.18 0.12
CA GLY A 254 12.15 -2.87 0.76
C GLY A 254 10.68 -2.51 0.96
N PRO A 255 10.39 -1.27 1.38
CA PRO A 255 9.04 -0.89 1.78
C PRO A 255 8.08 -0.86 0.59
N TYR A 256 6.92 -1.48 0.78
CA TYR A 256 5.80 -1.44 -0.15
C TYR A 256 4.80 -0.37 0.29
N ILE A 257 4.30 0.43 -0.66
CA ILE A 257 3.13 1.28 -0.47
C ILE A 257 1.91 0.58 -1.05
N VAL A 258 0.87 0.37 -0.25
CA VAL A 258 -0.38 -0.28 -0.65
C VAL A 258 -1.51 0.74 -0.67
N CYS A 259 -2.04 1.01 -1.86
CA CYS A 259 -3.11 1.97 -2.09
C CYS A 259 -4.42 1.24 -2.42
N GLY A 260 -5.27 1.04 -1.42
CA GLY A 260 -6.59 0.40 -1.58
C GLY A 260 -7.62 1.24 -2.35
N GLN A 261 -7.40 2.55 -2.51
CA GLN A 261 -8.29 3.40 -3.32
C GLN A 261 -7.95 3.32 -4.80
N GLN A 262 -6.66 3.26 -5.15
CA GLN A 262 -6.21 3.26 -6.54
C GLN A 262 -5.88 1.86 -7.07
N ASN A 263 -6.02 0.81 -6.25
CA ASN A 263 -5.70 -0.58 -6.57
C ASN A 263 -4.23 -0.73 -7.00
N ARG A 264 -3.32 -0.08 -6.28
CA ARG A 264 -1.90 -0.01 -6.63
C ARG A 264 -1.02 -0.42 -5.48
N VAL A 265 0.10 -1.03 -5.83
CA VAL A 265 1.20 -1.33 -4.92
C VAL A 265 2.48 -0.82 -5.54
N TYR A 266 3.25 -0.04 -4.79
CA TYR A 266 4.57 0.43 -5.20
C TYR A 266 5.63 -0.30 -4.38
N ASN A 267 6.59 -0.95 -5.01
CA ASN A 267 7.80 -1.42 -4.35
C ASN A 267 8.84 -0.29 -4.36
N LEU A 268 9.04 0.41 -3.24
CA LEU A 268 9.92 1.57 -3.21
C LEU A 268 11.41 1.23 -3.33
N SER A 269 11.76 -0.06 -3.33
CA SER A 269 13.11 -0.54 -3.67
C SER A 269 13.36 -0.50 -5.16
N GLU A 270 12.31 -0.58 -5.98
CA GLU A 270 12.41 -0.56 -7.43
C GLU A 270 12.39 0.89 -7.92
N PRO A 271 13.45 1.36 -8.63
CA PRO A 271 13.51 2.75 -9.08
C PRO A 271 12.33 3.18 -9.95
N ALA A 272 11.80 2.26 -10.77
CA ALA A 272 10.64 2.53 -11.62
C ALA A 272 9.36 2.77 -10.81
N ASP A 273 9.07 1.91 -9.82
CA ASP A 273 7.91 2.09 -8.94
C ASP A 273 8.05 3.34 -8.07
N LEU A 274 9.26 3.62 -7.57
CA LEU A 274 9.52 4.85 -6.82
C LEU A 274 9.31 6.10 -7.68
N GLN A 275 9.73 6.07 -8.94
CA GLN A 275 9.47 7.17 -9.87
C GLN A 275 7.96 7.34 -10.11
N HIS A 276 7.23 6.24 -10.37
CA HIS A 276 5.78 6.28 -10.54
C HIS A 276 5.02 6.75 -9.30
N PHE A 277 5.54 6.46 -8.10
CA PHE A 277 5.04 7.03 -6.86
C PHE A 277 5.23 8.56 -6.87
N TRP A 278 6.43 9.03 -7.19
CA TRP A 278 6.73 10.45 -7.28
C TRP A 278 6.05 11.19 -8.43
N ASP A 279 5.56 10.51 -9.46
CA ASP A 279 4.78 11.18 -10.52
C ASP A 279 3.46 11.74 -9.96
N ARG A 280 2.96 11.17 -8.86
CA ARG A 280 1.66 11.47 -8.25
C ARG A 280 1.74 12.23 -6.94
N TYR A 281 2.78 11.96 -6.16
CA TYR A 281 2.92 12.50 -4.82
C TYR A 281 4.12 13.43 -4.74
N GLU A 282 4.08 14.34 -3.77
CA GLU A 282 5.13 15.31 -3.57
C GLU A 282 5.20 15.71 -2.10
N ILE A 283 6.41 15.91 -1.59
CA ILE A 283 6.64 16.54 -0.30
C ILE A 283 7.00 18.00 -0.57
N GLN A 284 6.32 18.92 0.10
CA GLN A 284 6.54 20.37 0.00
C GLN A 284 6.90 20.91 1.41
N PRO A 285 7.58 22.06 1.51
CA PRO A 285 7.99 22.61 2.81
C PRO A 285 6.85 22.81 3.81
N ASP A 286 5.68 23.16 3.30
CA ASP A 286 4.43 23.40 4.02
C ASP A 286 3.51 22.16 4.06
N ARG A 287 3.82 21.11 3.28
CA ARG A 287 3.00 19.91 3.14
C ARG A 287 3.89 18.68 3.20
N MET A 288 4.01 18.13 4.40
CA MET A 288 4.86 16.99 4.70
C MET A 288 4.10 15.67 4.54
N ALA A 289 4.83 14.58 4.32
CA ALA A 289 4.24 13.26 4.51
C ALA A 289 4.20 12.94 6.01
N ILE A 290 3.14 12.28 6.49
CA ILE A 290 2.97 11.89 7.89
C ILE A 290 2.84 10.38 7.93
N ILE A 291 3.64 9.72 8.75
CA ILE A 291 3.63 8.26 8.87
C ILE A 291 3.44 7.82 10.32
N ALA A 292 2.60 6.83 10.53
CA ALA A 292 2.41 6.18 11.83
C ALA A 292 2.52 4.67 11.68
N ARG A 293 3.29 4.02 12.55
CA ARG A 293 3.33 2.55 12.65
C ARG A 293 1.98 2.06 13.17
N THR A 294 1.47 0.97 12.60
CA THR A 294 0.16 0.39 12.97
C THR A 294 0.26 -1.07 13.43
N GLY A 295 1.41 -1.73 13.25
CA GLY A 295 1.67 -3.05 13.82
C GLY A 295 2.77 -3.81 13.07
N GLN A 296 2.76 -5.14 13.23
CA GLN A 296 3.65 -6.03 12.49
C GLN A 296 3.19 -6.20 11.04
N ALA A 297 4.16 -6.43 10.14
CA ALA A 297 3.91 -6.79 8.75
C ALA A 297 3.22 -8.18 8.69
N PRO A 298 2.45 -8.47 7.63
CA PRO A 298 1.88 -9.79 7.45
C PRO A 298 3.00 -10.83 7.25
N GLU A 299 2.81 -12.01 7.83
CA GLU A 299 3.68 -13.18 7.72
C GLU A 299 2.86 -14.37 7.22
N SER A 300 3.51 -15.26 6.48
CA SER A 300 2.83 -16.42 5.94
C SER A 300 2.37 -17.32 7.07
N PRO A 301 1.26 -18.06 6.92
CA PRO A 301 0.99 -19.16 7.83
C PRO A 301 2.17 -20.12 7.76
N ALA A 302 2.98 -20.13 8.82
CA ALA A 302 4.03 -21.12 9.01
C ALA A 302 3.41 -22.47 8.66
N ALA A 303 3.95 -23.11 7.61
CA ALA A 303 3.42 -24.38 7.14
C ALA A 303 3.35 -25.30 8.35
N ASP A 304 2.14 -25.63 8.81
CA ASP A 304 1.97 -26.49 9.96
C ASP A 304 2.66 -27.80 9.61
N PRO A 305 3.80 -28.15 10.25
CA PRO A 305 4.54 -29.34 9.88
C PRO A 305 3.71 -30.61 10.14
N GLY A 306 2.55 -30.50 10.82
CA GLY A 306 1.60 -31.57 11.07
C GLY A 306 0.54 -31.82 9.99
N VAL A 307 0.35 -30.93 9.00
CA VAL A 307 -0.66 -31.12 7.92
C VAL A 307 0.03 -31.58 6.64
N THR A 308 0.82 -32.64 6.72
CA THR A 308 1.28 -33.35 5.53
C THR A 308 0.11 -34.16 4.99
N MET A 309 -0.40 -33.75 3.81
CA MET A 309 -1.29 -34.47 2.89
C MET A 309 -1.78 -35.88 3.34
N GLN A 310 -2.89 -35.95 4.08
CA GLN A 310 -3.71 -37.18 4.17
C GLN A 310 -4.87 -37.19 3.15
N ALA A 311 -4.96 -36.20 2.28
CA ALA A 311 -6.12 -36.01 1.41
C ALA A 311 -5.98 -36.55 -0.04
N LEU A 312 -4.91 -37.29 -0.39
CA LEU A 312 -4.69 -37.77 -1.76
C LEU A 312 -4.60 -39.29 -1.94
N ASP A 313 -4.76 -40.10 -0.88
CA ASP A 313 -4.73 -41.58 -0.96
C ASP A 313 -6.11 -42.24 -0.75
N ARG A 314 -7.21 -41.52 -1.01
CA ARG A 314 -8.57 -42.10 -0.98
C ARG A 314 -9.41 -41.71 -2.20
N ALA A 315 -8.89 -41.96 -3.39
CA ALA A 315 -9.66 -42.03 -4.63
C ALA A 315 -9.34 -43.32 -5.38
#